data_AF-A0A164HIH2-F1
#
_entry.id   AF-A0A164HIH2-F1
#
_cell.length_a   1.000
_cell.length_b   1.000
_cell.length_c   1.000
_cell.angle_alpha   90.00
_cell.angle_beta   90.00
_cell.angle_gamma   90.00
#
_symmetry.space_group_name_H-M   'P 1'
#
loop_
_entity.id
_entity.type
_entity.pdbx_description
1 polymer ?
#
loop_
_entity_poly.entity_id
_entity_poly.type
_entity_poly.pdbx_seq_one_letter_code
_entity_poly.pdbx_strand_id
1 'polypeptide(L)'
;MAAVRVATCQFAVSADISANLRHVVHQMRLAKEEGADVAHFPEGALSGYAGSDFDSFDGFDWDRLRAATIDVMEVARELGLWVVIGSAHPLSGANKPHNSLYVINDHGLVVDRYDKRFCSGDIDGRSGDLAHYSPGDHPTVWEVNGVSCGALICYDYRFPELYREYMKHGVQIVFHSFHAANASSETVAAIGAGMGSAYEWFNPAATYTYPGITMPAAMTAAAACNHLWISCPNSSAPESLWPAFFVRADGICLGRLQRNTPGVLLSTVDTHEALYDSTAAWRHRAQSGHFHSGTVVSDPRSTDRTSL
;
A
#
# COMPACT_ATOMS: atom_id res chain seq x y z
N MET A 1 13.66 -22.52 4.63
CA MET A 1 13.95 -21.07 4.52
C MET A 1 12.70 -20.44 3.97
N ALA A 2 12.01 -19.60 4.75
CA ALA A 2 10.79 -18.93 4.31
C ALA A 2 11.16 -17.67 3.52
N ALA A 3 11.02 -17.76 2.19
CA ALA A 3 11.22 -16.65 1.28
C ALA A 3 10.04 -16.53 0.31
N VAL A 4 9.68 -15.31 -0.03
CA VAL A 4 8.62 -15.01 -1.00
C VAL A 4 9.10 -13.98 -2.02
N ARG A 5 8.90 -14.24 -3.31
CA ARG A 5 9.24 -13.33 -4.40
C ARG A 5 8.02 -12.51 -4.77
N VAL A 6 8.12 -11.20 -4.63
CA VAL A 6 7.03 -10.25 -4.84
C VAL A 6 7.29 -9.45 -6.12
N ALA A 7 6.35 -9.52 -7.05
CA ALA A 7 6.25 -8.61 -8.18
C ALA A 7 5.39 -7.40 -7.78
N THR A 8 6.05 -6.26 -7.57
CA THR A 8 5.38 -4.98 -7.33
C THR A 8 5.07 -4.33 -8.67
N CYS A 9 3.79 -4.32 -9.04
CA CYS A 9 3.32 -3.93 -10.37
C CYS A 9 2.90 -2.45 -10.40
N GLN A 10 3.10 -1.79 -11.55
CA GLN A 10 2.50 -0.49 -11.82
C GLN A 10 2.04 -0.40 -13.27
N PHE A 11 0.93 0.27 -13.51
CA PHE A 11 0.45 0.66 -14.83
C PHE A 11 -0.47 1.88 -14.68
N ALA A 12 -0.84 2.50 -15.81
CA ALA A 12 -1.76 3.64 -15.81
C ALA A 12 -3.18 3.15 -15.53
N VAL A 13 -3.61 3.26 -14.28
CA VAL A 13 -4.99 2.97 -13.87
C VAL A 13 -5.94 3.98 -14.53
N SER A 14 -7.11 3.51 -14.96
CA SER A 14 -8.13 4.31 -15.66
C SER A 14 -9.54 3.88 -15.27
N ALA A 15 -10.57 4.57 -15.78
CA ALA A 15 -11.97 4.15 -15.62
C ALA A 15 -12.37 2.95 -16.50
N ASP A 16 -11.57 2.55 -17.50
CA ASP A 16 -11.88 1.41 -18.35
C ASP A 16 -11.41 0.10 -17.69
N ILE A 17 -12.37 -0.59 -17.05
CA ILE A 17 -12.17 -1.90 -16.41
C ILE A 17 -11.52 -2.91 -17.37
N SER A 18 -11.88 -2.89 -18.65
CA SER A 18 -11.33 -3.82 -19.65
C SER A 18 -9.89 -3.48 -20.00
N ALA A 19 -9.53 -2.20 -20.06
CA ALA A 19 -8.14 -1.77 -20.25
C ALA A 19 -7.27 -2.13 -19.07
N ASN A 20 -7.75 -1.84 -17.86
CA ASN A 20 -7.09 -2.19 -16.61
C ASN A 20 -6.84 -3.71 -16.52
N LEU A 21 -7.85 -4.53 -16.80
CA LEU A 21 -7.73 -5.99 -16.82
C LEU A 21 -6.62 -6.48 -17.76
N ARG A 22 -6.50 -5.89 -18.97
CA ARG A 22 -5.43 -6.26 -19.91
C ARG A 22 -4.05 -6.02 -19.32
N HIS A 23 -3.84 -4.89 -18.63
CA HIS A 23 -2.58 -4.61 -17.94
C HIS A 23 -2.31 -5.56 -16.79
N VAL A 24 -3.32 -5.83 -15.96
CA VAL A 24 -3.23 -6.76 -14.83
C VAL A 24 -2.83 -8.15 -15.32
N VAL A 25 -3.58 -8.73 -16.27
CA VAL A 25 -3.30 -10.08 -16.80
C VAL A 25 -1.93 -10.15 -17.46
N HIS A 26 -1.54 -9.13 -18.22
CA HIS A 26 -0.22 -9.06 -18.83
C HIS A 26 0.89 -9.09 -17.76
N GLN A 27 0.78 -8.26 -16.72
CA GLN A 27 1.78 -8.19 -15.66
C GLN A 27 1.77 -9.41 -14.73
N MET A 28 0.63 -10.08 -14.54
CA MET A 28 0.59 -11.37 -13.85
C MET A 28 1.43 -12.42 -14.59
N ARG A 29 1.32 -12.49 -15.92
CA ARG A 29 2.12 -13.41 -16.75
C ARG A 29 3.60 -13.08 -16.66
N LEU A 30 3.98 -11.81 -16.81
CA LEU A 30 5.37 -11.36 -16.65
C LEU A 30 5.91 -11.68 -15.25
N ALA A 31 5.13 -11.41 -14.20
CA ALA A 31 5.50 -11.73 -12.82
C ALA A 31 5.78 -13.23 -12.65
N LYS A 32 4.93 -14.09 -13.21
CA LYS A 32 5.13 -15.53 -13.15
C LYS A 32 6.33 -15.99 -13.96
N GLU A 33 6.55 -15.44 -15.16
CA GLU A 33 7.73 -15.72 -16.00
C GLU A 33 9.04 -15.38 -15.29
N GLU A 34 9.06 -14.27 -14.54
CA GLU A 34 10.19 -13.86 -13.69
C GLU A 34 10.26 -14.66 -12.37
N GLY A 35 9.30 -15.55 -12.13
CA GLY A 35 9.23 -16.47 -10.99
C GLY A 35 8.78 -15.85 -9.67
N ALA A 36 7.90 -14.83 -9.73
CA ALA A 36 7.22 -14.32 -8.55
C ALA A 36 6.24 -15.34 -7.96
N ASP A 37 6.09 -15.30 -6.63
CA ASP A 37 5.07 -16.01 -5.86
C ASP A 37 3.80 -15.16 -5.71
N VAL A 38 3.96 -13.83 -5.62
CA VAL A 38 2.88 -12.86 -5.45
C VAL A 38 3.02 -11.72 -6.46
N ALA A 39 1.93 -11.37 -7.15
CA ALA A 39 1.80 -10.11 -7.90
C ALA A 39 0.93 -9.12 -7.12
N HIS A 40 1.47 -7.92 -6.88
CA HIS A 40 0.84 -6.89 -6.08
C HIS A 40 0.59 -5.63 -6.91
N PHE A 41 -0.67 -5.20 -6.96
CA PHE A 41 -1.15 -4.13 -7.83
C PHE A 41 -1.58 -2.85 -7.08
N PRO A 42 -1.65 -1.71 -7.79
CA PRO A 42 -2.09 -0.43 -7.22
C PRO A 42 -3.51 -0.43 -6.62
N GLU A 43 -3.82 0.63 -5.89
CA GLU A 43 -5.17 0.93 -5.39
C GLU A 43 -6.08 1.23 -6.60
N GLY A 44 -7.32 0.73 -6.58
CA GLY A 44 -8.25 0.86 -7.70
C GLY A 44 -7.78 0.20 -9.01
N ALA A 45 -6.72 -0.62 -8.99
CA ALA A 45 -6.12 -1.19 -10.20
C ALA A 45 -7.12 -1.82 -11.18
N LEU A 46 -8.17 -2.50 -10.71
CA LEU A 46 -9.16 -3.10 -11.59
C LEU A 46 -10.33 -2.17 -11.91
N SER A 47 -10.87 -1.48 -10.90
CA SER A 47 -12.09 -0.66 -11.01
C SER A 47 -11.87 0.75 -11.54
N GLY A 48 -10.64 1.26 -11.50
CA GLY A 48 -10.37 2.70 -11.46
C GLY A 48 -10.66 3.29 -10.07
N TYR A 49 -10.34 4.57 -9.89
CA TYR A 49 -10.51 5.30 -8.65
C TYR A 49 -11.57 6.43 -8.75
N ALA A 50 -12.70 6.27 -8.05
CA ALA A 50 -13.74 7.29 -7.97
C ALA A 50 -13.21 8.63 -7.43
N GLY A 51 -13.61 9.74 -8.05
CA GLY A 51 -13.12 11.10 -7.75
C GLY A 51 -11.79 11.45 -8.44
N SER A 52 -11.19 10.49 -9.17
CA SER A 52 -9.99 10.70 -9.99
C SER A 52 -10.20 10.23 -11.42
N ASP A 53 -10.43 8.93 -11.60
CA ASP A 53 -10.52 8.32 -12.93
C ASP A 53 -11.95 8.39 -13.50
N PHE A 54 -12.94 8.42 -12.61
CA PHE A 54 -14.36 8.63 -12.92
C PHE A 54 -15.05 9.36 -11.77
N ASP A 55 -16.18 10.02 -12.06
CA ASP A 55 -16.82 10.95 -11.12
C ASP A 55 -17.48 10.25 -9.92
N SER A 56 -18.25 9.18 -10.16
CA SER A 56 -18.99 8.48 -9.11
C SER A 56 -19.40 7.07 -9.54
N PHE A 57 -19.94 6.30 -8.61
CA PHE A 57 -20.47 4.95 -8.89
C PHE A 57 -21.86 4.95 -9.54
N ASP A 58 -22.45 6.11 -9.82
CA ASP A 58 -23.74 6.20 -10.52
C ASP A 58 -23.60 5.69 -11.96
N GLY A 59 -24.31 4.62 -12.28
CA GLY A 59 -24.20 3.94 -13.58
C GLY A 59 -22.91 3.14 -13.77
N PHE A 60 -22.14 2.88 -12.71
CA PHE A 60 -20.93 2.07 -12.77
C PHE A 60 -21.23 0.61 -13.15
N ASP A 61 -20.43 0.05 -14.05
CA ASP A 61 -20.62 -1.31 -14.59
C ASP A 61 -20.07 -2.38 -13.62
N TRP A 62 -20.84 -2.65 -12.57
CA TRP A 62 -20.52 -3.65 -11.55
C TRP A 62 -20.45 -5.08 -12.10
N ASP A 63 -21.24 -5.39 -13.13
CA ASP A 63 -21.23 -6.71 -13.77
C ASP A 63 -19.93 -6.92 -14.54
N ARG A 64 -19.44 -5.90 -15.25
CA ARG A 64 -18.12 -5.95 -15.89
C ARG A 64 -16.99 -6.05 -14.87
N LEU A 65 -17.06 -5.30 -13.76
CA LEU A 65 -16.04 -5.41 -12.71
C LEU A 65 -16.00 -6.80 -12.08
N ARG A 66 -17.17 -7.40 -11.84
CA ARG A 66 -17.29 -8.78 -11.35
C ARG A 66 -16.68 -9.77 -12.34
N ALA A 67 -17.03 -9.67 -13.62
CA ALA A 67 -16.46 -10.53 -14.67
C ALA A 67 -14.93 -10.39 -14.73
N ALA A 68 -14.40 -9.17 -14.70
CA ALA A 68 -12.96 -8.93 -14.69
C ALA A 68 -12.27 -9.49 -13.44
N THR A 69 -12.94 -9.48 -12.28
CA THR A 69 -12.42 -10.09 -11.05
C THR A 69 -12.33 -11.61 -11.19
N ILE A 70 -13.33 -12.25 -11.81
CA ILE A 70 -13.31 -13.68 -12.13
C ILE A 70 -12.18 -14.01 -13.10
N ASP A 71 -11.98 -13.20 -14.15
CA ASP A 71 -10.87 -13.37 -15.09
C ASP A 71 -9.50 -13.35 -14.36
N VAL A 72 -9.30 -12.42 -13.40
CA VAL A 72 -8.08 -12.38 -12.58
C VAL A 72 -7.93 -13.63 -11.73
N MET A 73 -9.01 -14.13 -11.12
CA MET A 73 -9.00 -15.36 -10.33
C MET A 73 -8.62 -16.58 -11.18
N GLU A 74 -9.17 -16.69 -12.39
CA GLU A 74 -8.84 -17.77 -13.32
C GLU A 74 -7.37 -17.74 -13.73
N VAL A 75 -6.84 -16.57 -14.09
CA VAL A 75 -5.42 -16.42 -14.43
C VAL A 75 -4.52 -16.69 -13.22
N ALA A 76 -4.90 -16.28 -12.01
CA ALA A 76 -4.16 -16.59 -10.79
C ALA A 76 -4.01 -18.11 -10.57
N ARG A 77 -5.12 -18.86 -10.75
CA ARG A 77 -5.13 -20.33 -10.71
C ARG A 77 -4.28 -20.96 -11.80
N GLU A 78 -4.36 -20.47 -13.03
CA GLU A 78 -3.58 -20.99 -14.16
C GLU A 78 -2.07 -20.81 -13.94
N LEU A 79 -1.68 -19.66 -13.40
CA LEU A 79 -0.28 -19.34 -13.14
C LEU A 79 0.24 -19.94 -11.82
N GLY A 80 -0.63 -20.40 -10.92
CA GLY A 80 -0.24 -20.72 -9.55
C GLY A 80 0.46 -19.53 -8.90
N LEU A 81 -0.22 -18.38 -8.90
CA LEU A 81 0.31 -17.07 -8.50
C LEU A 81 -0.67 -16.42 -7.53
N TRP A 82 -0.17 -15.96 -6.39
CA TRP A 82 -0.96 -15.11 -5.49
C TRP A 82 -1.13 -13.72 -6.08
N VAL A 83 -2.29 -13.10 -5.89
CA VAL A 83 -2.59 -11.76 -6.40
C VAL A 83 -3.19 -10.91 -5.29
N VAL A 84 -2.58 -9.73 -5.08
CA VAL A 84 -3.15 -8.67 -4.23
C VAL A 84 -3.52 -7.51 -5.16
N ILE A 85 -4.81 -7.24 -5.31
CA ILE A 85 -5.31 -6.30 -6.32
C ILE A 85 -6.33 -5.29 -5.78
N GLY A 86 -6.10 -4.01 -6.09
CA GLY A 86 -7.02 -2.92 -5.77
C GLY A 86 -8.26 -2.89 -6.65
N SER A 87 -9.42 -2.77 -6.02
CA SER A 87 -10.72 -2.68 -6.69
C SER A 87 -11.80 -2.17 -5.74
N ALA A 88 -12.89 -1.63 -6.29
CA ALA A 88 -14.09 -1.32 -5.52
C ALA A 88 -14.87 -2.61 -5.16
N HIS A 89 -15.44 -2.67 -3.96
CA HIS A 89 -16.34 -3.74 -3.53
C HIS A 89 -17.76 -3.20 -3.31
N PRO A 90 -18.77 -3.68 -4.05
CA PRO A 90 -20.14 -3.21 -3.90
C PRO A 90 -20.74 -3.67 -2.57
N LEU A 91 -21.45 -2.78 -1.89
CA LEU A 91 -22.21 -3.07 -0.68
C LEU A 91 -23.71 -3.11 -0.97
N SER A 92 -24.46 -3.83 -0.15
CA SER A 92 -25.91 -3.90 -0.27
C SER A 92 -26.59 -2.60 0.16
N GLY A 93 -27.74 -2.30 -0.43
CA GLY A 93 -28.57 -1.16 -0.04
C GLY A 93 -28.03 0.17 -0.56
N ALA A 94 -28.22 1.24 0.21
CA ALA A 94 -27.77 2.60 -0.14
C ALA A 94 -26.34 2.92 0.34
N ASN A 95 -25.55 1.90 0.69
CA ASN A 95 -24.19 2.09 1.18
C ASN A 95 -23.24 2.37 0.02
N LYS A 96 -22.32 3.33 0.19
CA LYS A 96 -21.18 3.51 -0.72
C LYS A 96 -20.30 2.26 -0.69
N PRO A 97 -19.68 1.85 -1.81
CA PRO A 97 -18.80 0.69 -1.84
C PRO A 97 -17.57 0.86 -0.94
N HIS A 98 -16.83 -0.23 -0.70
CA HIS A 98 -15.49 -0.14 -0.13
C HIS A 98 -14.44 0.05 -1.22
N ASN A 99 -13.36 0.76 -0.89
CA ASN A 99 -12.11 0.70 -1.62
C ASN A 99 -11.28 -0.44 -1.02
N SER A 100 -11.02 -1.49 -1.81
CA SER A 100 -10.57 -2.78 -1.29
C SER A 100 -9.29 -3.29 -1.95
N LEU A 101 -8.54 -4.11 -1.22
CA LEU A 101 -7.57 -5.06 -1.77
C LEU A 101 -8.13 -6.48 -1.64
N TYR A 102 -8.36 -7.13 -2.78
CA TYR A 102 -8.67 -8.56 -2.78
C TYR A 102 -7.37 -9.36 -2.68
N VAL A 103 -7.36 -10.35 -1.79
CA VAL A 103 -6.29 -11.33 -1.66
C VAL A 103 -6.75 -12.62 -2.34
N ILE A 104 -6.20 -12.90 -3.51
CA ILE A 104 -6.51 -14.08 -4.32
C ILE A 104 -5.32 -15.04 -4.20
N ASN A 105 -5.59 -16.28 -3.81
CA ASN A 105 -4.54 -17.30 -3.71
C ASN A 105 -4.17 -17.90 -5.09
N ASP A 106 -3.13 -18.71 -5.08
CA ASP A 106 -2.63 -19.48 -6.24
C ASP A 106 -3.58 -20.57 -6.75
N HIS A 107 -4.71 -20.80 -6.07
CA HIS A 107 -5.81 -21.63 -6.54
C HIS A 107 -6.94 -20.82 -7.20
N GLY A 108 -6.80 -19.49 -7.28
CA GLY A 108 -7.81 -18.59 -7.84
C GLY A 108 -8.99 -18.35 -6.90
N LEU A 109 -8.79 -18.44 -5.59
CA LEU A 109 -9.82 -18.18 -4.58
C LEU A 109 -9.52 -16.86 -3.87
N VAL A 110 -10.53 -16.01 -3.72
CA VAL A 110 -10.45 -14.88 -2.78
C VAL A 110 -10.42 -15.45 -1.36
N VAL A 111 -9.29 -15.34 -0.68
CA VAL A 111 -9.11 -15.87 0.69
C VAL A 111 -9.35 -14.82 1.76
N ASP A 112 -9.20 -13.54 1.42
CA ASP A 112 -9.52 -12.41 2.28
C ASP A 112 -9.67 -11.13 1.43
N ARG A 113 -10.17 -10.06 2.04
CA ARG A 113 -10.29 -8.74 1.46
C ARG A 113 -10.04 -7.68 2.53
N TYR A 114 -9.10 -6.78 2.29
CA TYR A 114 -8.88 -5.61 3.12
C TYR A 114 -9.67 -4.43 2.57
N ASP A 115 -10.48 -3.79 3.41
CA ASP A 115 -11.27 -2.61 3.05
C ASP A 115 -10.62 -1.38 3.70
N LYS A 116 -10.31 -0.34 2.92
CA LYS A 116 -9.58 0.86 3.38
C LYS A 116 -10.22 1.44 4.63
N ARG A 117 -9.45 1.54 5.70
CA ARG A 117 -9.96 1.95 7.01
C ARG A 117 -9.96 3.46 7.16
N PHE A 118 -8.88 4.12 6.72
CA PHE A 118 -8.82 5.57 6.68
C PHE A 118 -9.09 6.08 5.26
N CYS A 119 -10.37 6.26 4.95
CA CYS A 119 -10.79 7.03 3.79
C CYS A 119 -10.41 8.50 3.97
N SER A 120 -9.71 9.09 2.99
CA SER A 120 -9.40 10.52 2.98
C SER A 120 -10.68 11.37 2.85
N GLY A 121 -10.67 12.62 3.33
CA GLY A 121 -11.82 13.52 3.20
C GLY A 121 -12.05 14.39 4.43
N ASP A 122 -13.11 15.19 4.38
CA ASP A 122 -13.60 15.98 5.52
C ASP A 122 -14.45 15.15 6.49
N ILE A 123 -14.67 15.73 7.67
CA ILE A 123 -15.46 15.09 8.75
C ILE A 123 -16.92 14.88 8.38
N ASP A 124 -17.44 15.67 7.43
CA ASP A 124 -18.83 15.58 6.95
C ASP A 124 -18.99 14.49 5.88
N GLY A 125 -17.89 13.88 5.44
CA GLY A 125 -17.83 12.80 4.46
C GLY A 125 -18.23 13.22 3.05
N ARG A 126 -18.00 14.49 2.68
CA ARG A 126 -18.42 15.06 1.37
C ARG A 126 -17.28 15.34 0.41
N SER A 127 -16.05 15.09 0.82
CA SER A 127 -14.85 15.25 -0.02
C SER A 127 -13.92 14.05 0.10
N GLY A 128 -12.96 13.95 -0.82
CA GLY A 128 -12.00 12.85 -0.85
C GLY A 128 -12.67 11.48 -1.01
N ASP A 129 -12.01 10.46 -0.50
CA ASP A 129 -12.51 9.08 -0.54
C ASP A 129 -13.87 8.96 0.16
N LEU A 130 -14.09 9.71 1.25
CA LEU A 130 -15.34 9.67 2.00
C LEU A 130 -16.54 10.16 1.17
N ALA A 131 -16.35 10.90 0.09
CA ALA A 131 -17.45 11.22 -0.82
C ALA A 131 -17.93 9.98 -1.62
N HIS A 132 -17.06 9.00 -1.85
CA HIS A 132 -17.28 7.91 -2.79
C HIS A 132 -17.29 6.51 -2.16
N TYR A 133 -16.66 6.34 -0.99
CA TYR A 133 -16.46 5.06 -0.33
C TYR A 133 -16.94 5.07 1.12
N SER A 134 -17.27 3.89 1.64
CA SER A 134 -17.44 3.62 3.06
C SER A 134 -16.14 3.03 3.64
N PRO A 135 -15.74 3.40 4.87
CA PRO A 135 -14.54 2.83 5.49
C PRO A 135 -14.76 1.36 5.89
N GLY A 136 -13.71 0.57 5.81
CA GLY A 136 -13.61 -0.75 6.47
C GLY A 136 -13.18 -0.64 7.93
N ASP A 137 -13.11 -1.76 8.65
CA ASP A 137 -12.78 -1.75 10.08
C ASP A 137 -11.90 -2.91 10.57
N HIS A 138 -11.48 -3.85 9.70
CA HIS A 138 -10.70 -5.03 10.09
C HIS A 138 -9.30 -5.09 9.46
N PRO A 139 -8.32 -5.73 10.12
CA PRO A 139 -7.09 -6.16 9.47
C PRO A 139 -7.31 -7.47 8.69
N THR A 140 -6.58 -7.62 7.58
CA THR A 140 -6.47 -8.87 6.82
C THR A 140 -5.07 -9.47 7.02
N VAL A 141 -5.00 -10.76 7.36
CA VAL A 141 -3.74 -11.50 7.59
C VAL A 141 -3.79 -12.86 6.90
N TRP A 142 -2.79 -13.14 6.07
CA TRP A 142 -2.66 -14.43 5.38
C TRP A 142 -1.19 -14.88 5.35
N GLU A 143 -0.92 -16.05 4.76
CA GLU A 143 0.44 -16.60 4.64
C GLU A 143 0.75 -16.98 3.20
N VAL A 144 1.97 -16.67 2.75
CA VAL A 144 2.53 -17.16 1.48
C VAL A 144 3.91 -17.75 1.77
N ASN A 145 4.12 -19.02 1.43
CA ASN A 145 5.40 -19.73 1.63
C ASN A 145 5.98 -19.61 3.08
N GLY A 146 5.11 -19.65 4.10
CA GLY A 146 5.52 -19.49 5.51
C GLY A 146 5.80 -18.05 5.94
N VAL A 147 5.53 -17.06 5.08
CA VAL A 147 5.69 -15.62 5.38
C VAL A 147 4.33 -15.02 5.68
N SER A 148 4.17 -14.44 6.87
CA SER A 148 2.92 -13.76 7.26
C SER A 148 2.77 -12.40 6.57
N CYS A 149 1.60 -12.15 6.00
CA CYS A 149 1.29 -11.03 5.13
C CYS A 149 0.13 -10.17 5.70
N GLY A 150 0.17 -8.87 5.45
CA GLY A 150 -0.91 -7.92 5.74
C GLY A 150 -1.12 -6.93 4.58
N ALA A 151 -2.21 -6.17 4.62
CA ALA A 151 -2.60 -5.27 3.54
C ALA A 151 -2.96 -3.88 4.08
N LEU A 152 -2.59 -2.83 3.36
CA LEU A 152 -2.97 -1.44 3.66
C LEU A 152 -3.25 -0.68 2.37
N ILE A 153 -4.02 0.40 2.46
CA ILE A 153 -4.35 1.20 1.28
C ILE A 153 -4.06 2.68 1.54
N CYS A 154 -3.17 3.21 0.70
CA CYS A 154 -2.91 4.62 0.50
C CYS A 154 -2.87 5.43 1.80
N TYR A 155 -3.89 6.24 2.08
CA TYR A 155 -3.95 7.16 3.21
C TYR A 155 -3.71 6.50 4.58
N ASP A 156 -3.91 5.18 4.69
CA ASP A 156 -3.54 4.37 5.85
C ASP A 156 -2.07 4.58 6.29
N TYR A 157 -1.17 5.00 5.38
CA TYR A 157 0.22 5.30 5.70
C TYR A 157 0.42 6.36 6.79
N ARG A 158 -0.57 7.23 6.97
CA ARG A 158 -0.54 8.30 7.97
C ARG A 158 -0.74 7.80 9.39
N PHE A 159 -1.19 6.56 9.55
CA PHE A 159 -1.61 5.99 10.82
C PHE A 159 -0.63 4.88 11.21
N PRO A 160 0.50 5.22 11.87
CA PRO A 160 1.49 4.23 12.30
C PRO A 160 0.90 3.13 13.20
N GLU A 161 -0.25 3.38 13.82
CA GLU A 161 -1.06 2.44 14.58
C GLU A 161 -1.40 1.19 13.77
N LEU A 162 -1.69 1.32 12.47
CA LEU A 162 -2.04 0.18 11.62
C LEU A 162 -0.84 -0.74 11.38
N TYR A 163 0.35 -0.18 11.21
CA TYR A 163 1.57 -1.00 11.14
C TYR A 163 1.89 -1.66 12.48
N ARG A 164 1.64 -0.95 13.59
CA ARG A 164 1.79 -1.52 14.95
C ARG A 164 0.83 -2.67 15.17
N GLU A 165 -0.41 -2.58 14.71
CA GLU A 165 -1.39 -3.66 14.72
C GLU A 165 -0.86 -4.87 13.96
N TYR A 166 -0.38 -4.68 12.73
CA TYR A 166 0.18 -5.79 11.94
C TYR A 166 1.39 -6.47 12.58
N MET A 167 2.29 -5.70 13.22
CA MET A 167 3.37 -6.30 13.99
C MET A 167 2.81 -7.17 15.13
N LYS A 168 1.76 -6.76 15.85
CA LYS A 168 1.14 -7.59 16.90
C LYS A 168 0.57 -8.91 16.35
N HIS A 169 0.12 -8.90 15.10
CA HIS A 169 -0.34 -10.10 14.38
C HIS A 169 0.80 -10.97 13.82
N GLY A 170 2.06 -10.58 14.02
CA GLY A 170 3.21 -11.34 13.51
C GLY A 170 3.41 -11.22 12.00
N VAL A 171 2.79 -10.22 11.36
CA VAL A 171 3.00 -9.94 9.93
C VAL A 171 4.46 -9.58 9.70
N GLN A 172 5.00 -10.04 8.56
CA GLN A 172 6.39 -9.84 8.15
C GLN A 172 6.49 -8.99 6.88
N ILE A 173 5.46 -8.99 6.03
CA ILE A 173 5.33 -8.10 4.87
C ILE A 173 3.96 -7.43 4.83
N VAL A 174 3.94 -6.14 4.54
CA VAL A 174 2.72 -5.38 4.24
C VAL A 174 2.66 -5.06 2.74
N PHE A 175 1.56 -5.42 2.11
CA PHE A 175 1.20 -5.03 0.75
C PHE A 175 0.40 -3.72 0.84
N HIS A 176 1.08 -2.60 0.61
CA HIS A 176 0.48 -1.27 0.72
C HIS A 176 0.25 -0.64 -0.66
N SER A 177 -0.99 -0.66 -1.15
CA SER A 177 -1.32 -0.14 -2.48
C SER A 177 -1.62 1.34 -2.49
N PHE A 178 -1.23 2.05 -3.56
CA PHE A 178 -1.44 3.49 -3.71
C PHE A 178 -2.10 3.85 -5.05
N HIS A 179 -2.88 4.93 -5.06
CA HIS A 179 -3.34 5.64 -6.24
C HIS A 179 -3.03 7.14 -6.11
N ALA A 180 -1.80 7.52 -6.47
CA ALA A 180 -1.35 8.90 -6.47
C ALA A 180 -0.84 9.28 -7.88
N ALA A 181 -1.79 9.39 -8.80
CA ALA A 181 -1.60 9.80 -10.18
C ALA A 181 -2.85 10.55 -10.68
N ASN A 182 -2.84 10.99 -11.95
CA ASN A 182 -3.92 11.79 -12.56
C ASN A 182 -4.19 13.13 -11.85
N ALA A 183 -3.22 13.63 -11.07
CA ALA A 183 -3.26 15.01 -10.58
C ALA A 183 -3.18 15.98 -11.76
N SER A 184 -3.96 17.07 -11.74
CA SER A 184 -3.86 18.07 -12.80
C SER A 184 -2.49 18.74 -12.79
N SER A 185 -1.98 19.14 -13.96
CA SER A 185 -0.70 19.84 -14.07
C SER A 185 -0.68 21.12 -13.24
N GLU A 186 -1.82 21.81 -13.12
CA GLU A 186 -1.99 22.98 -12.26
C GLU A 186 -1.84 22.62 -10.77
N THR A 187 -2.39 21.48 -10.35
CA THR A 187 -2.28 20.99 -8.97
C THR A 187 -0.83 20.66 -8.65
N VAL A 188 -0.14 19.93 -9.54
CA VAL A 188 1.28 19.59 -9.38
C VAL A 188 2.13 20.87 -9.32
N ALA A 189 1.89 21.82 -10.23
CA ALA A 189 2.59 23.10 -10.25
C ALA A 189 2.33 23.93 -8.98
N ALA A 190 1.10 23.98 -8.49
CA ALA A 190 0.72 24.70 -7.27
C ALA A 190 1.41 24.10 -6.03
N ILE A 191 1.45 22.77 -5.91
CA ILE A 191 2.17 22.10 -4.82
C ILE A 191 3.67 22.44 -4.90
N GLY A 192 4.26 22.37 -6.09
CA GLY A 192 5.67 22.70 -6.28
C GLY A 192 6.00 24.15 -5.95
N ALA A 193 5.17 25.10 -6.39
CA ALA A 193 5.34 26.51 -6.05
C ALA A 193 5.30 26.76 -4.53
N GLY A 194 4.47 26.01 -3.79
CA GLY A 194 4.38 26.11 -2.34
C GLY A 194 5.54 25.47 -1.57
N MET A 195 6.32 24.59 -2.19
CA MET A 195 7.51 24.00 -1.56
C MET A 195 8.70 24.95 -1.58
N GLY A 196 8.99 25.55 -2.73
CA GLY A 196 10.14 26.45 -2.93
C GLY A 196 11.48 25.71 -3.04
N SER A 197 12.31 26.09 -4.03
CA SER A 197 13.45 25.31 -4.57
C SER A 197 14.47 24.69 -3.59
N ALA A 198 14.53 25.13 -2.33
CA ALA A 198 15.36 24.54 -1.29
C ALA A 198 15.11 23.03 -1.07
N TYR A 199 13.92 22.52 -1.40
CA TYR A 199 13.58 21.11 -1.19
C TYR A 199 13.77 20.21 -2.42
N GLU A 200 14.24 20.74 -3.55
CA GLU A 200 14.42 19.96 -4.79
C GLU A 200 15.33 18.75 -4.59
N TRP A 201 16.38 18.88 -3.79
CA TRP A 201 17.31 17.78 -3.48
C TRP A 201 16.63 16.58 -2.79
N PHE A 202 15.55 16.80 -2.03
CA PHE A 202 14.85 15.72 -1.33
C PHE A 202 13.92 14.92 -2.25
N ASN A 203 13.67 15.40 -3.47
CA ASN A 203 12.82 14.72 -4.43
C ASN A 203 13.62 14.33 -5.68
N PRO A 204 14.12 13.08 -5.76
CA PRO A 204 14.84 12.62 -6.94
C PRO A 204 13.92 12.43 -8.16
N ALA A 205 12.59 12.58 -8.01
CA ALA A 205 11.63 12.55 -9.10
C ALA A 205 11.31 13.95 -9.62
N ALA A 206 11.13 14.09 -10.94
CA ALA A 206 10.77 15.35 -11.57
C ALA A 206 9.41 15.95 -11.14
N THR A 207 8.60 15.26 -10.33
CA THR A 207 7.38 15.81 -9.72
C THR A 207 7.74 16.46 -8.41
N TYR A 208 7.97 17.76 -8.45
CA TYR A 208 8.28 18.56 -7.28
C TYR A 208 7.07 18.71 -6.36
N THR A 209 6.73 17.64 -5.61
CA THR A 209 5.56 17.59 -4.72
C THR A 209 5.91 17.04 -3.34
N TYR A 210 5.21 17.53 -2.30
CA TYR A 210 5.40 17.07 -0.92
C TYR A 210 5.14 15.56 -0.75
N PRO A 211 4.11 14.96 -1.37
CA PRO A 211 3.91 13.52 -1.32
C PRO A 211 5.07 12.74 -1.95
N GLY A 212 5.67 13.23 -3.04
CA GLY A 212 6.83 12.59 -3.67
C GLY A 212 8.06 12.46 -2.75
N ILE A 213 8.20 13.33 -1.75
CA ILE A 213 9.24 13.28 -0.72
C ILE A 213 8.79 12.45 0.48
N THR A 214 7.62 12.81 1.02
CA THR A 214 7.18 12.32 2.34
C THR A 214 6.71 10.87 2.29
N MET A 215 6.17 10.40 1.17
CA MET A 215 5.67 9.03 1.04
C MET A 215 6.77 7.97 1.11
N PRO A 216 7.83 8.02 0.28
CA PRO A 216 8.94 7.07 0.42
C PRO A 216 9.58 7.13 1.80
N ALA A 217 9.76 8.33 2.36
CA ALA A 217 10.31 8.50 3.71
C ALA A 217 9.43 7.84 4.79
N ALA A 218 8.11 8.00 4.71
CA ALA A 218 7.17 7.36 5.62
C ALA A 218 7.21 5.83 5.51
N MET A 219 7.35 5.27 4.30
CA MET A 219 7.44 3.82 4.12
C MET A 219 8.75 3.27 4.69
N THR A 220 9.87 3.95 4.46
CA THR A 220 11.16 3.63 5.09
C THR A 220 11.07 3.67 6.61
N ALA A 221 10.46 4.72 7.19
CA ALA A 221 10.29 4.82 8.62
C ALA A 221 9.35 3.73 9.18
N ALA A 222 8.23 3.45 8.51
CA ALA A 222 7.31 2.40 8.90
C ALA A 222 8.01 1.03 8.87
N ALA A 223 8.75 0.71 7.80
CA ALA A 223 9.51 -0.52 7.70
C ALA A 223 10.53 -0.65 8.84
N ALA A 224 11.41 0.34 9.01
CA ALA A 224 12.48 0.33 10.02
C ALA A 224 11.95 0.25 11.46
N CYS A 225 10.91 1.01 11.79
CA CYS A 225 10.38 1.03 13.15
C CYS A 225 9.63 -0.27 13.48
N ASN A 226 9.00 -0.92 12.50
CA ASN A 226 8.16 -2.12 12.72
C ASN A 226 8.91 -3.42 12.47
N HIS A 227 10.04 -3.36 11.78
CA HIS A 227 10.69 -4.51 11.15
C HIS A 227 9.74 -5.29 10.23
N LEU A 228 9.17 -4.57 9.26
CA LEU A 228 8.27 -5.08 8.22
C LEU A 228 8.81 -4.81 6.82
N TRP A 229 8.77 -5.80 5.92
CA TRP A 229 8.88 -5.53 4.48
C TRP A 229 7.64 -4.79 3.99
N ILE A 230 7.79 -3.92 2.99
CA ILE A 230 6.66 -3.20 2.41
C ILE A 230 6.78 -3.16 0.88
N SER A 231 5.76 -3.67 0.20
CA SER A 231 5.59 -3.52 -1.25
C SER A 231 4.66 -2.34 -1.52
N CYS A 232 5.08 -1.41 -2.40
CA CYS A 232 4.40 -0.12 -2.61
C CYS A 232 4.08 0.12 -4.10
N PRO A 233 3.10 -0.56 -4.71
CA PRO A 233 2.66 -0.27 -6.06
C PRO A 233 1.87 1.05 -6.09
N ASN A 234 2.05 1.82 -7.16
CA ASN A 234 1.31 3.05 -7.40
C ASN A 234 0.82 3.08 -8.85
N SER A 235 -0.25 3.81 -9.13
CA SER A 235 -0.66 4.08 -10.51
C SER A 235 0.45 4.83 -11.26
N SER A 236 0.74 4.39 -12.47
CA SER A 236 1.68 5.05 -13.40
C SER A 236 0.95 5.92 -14.42
N ALA A 237 -0.28 6.34 -14.14
CA ALA A 237 -0.98 7.30 -14.99
C ALA A 237 -0.23 8.65 -15.00
N PRO A 238 -0.52 9.57 -15.95
CA PRO A 238 0.14 10.86 -16.02
C PRO A 238 0.16 11.59 -14.68
N GLU A 239 1.21 12.37 -14.44
CA GLU A 239 1.44 13.06 -13.16
C GLU A 239 1.43 12.16 -11.92
N SER A 240 1.85 10.89 -12.06
CA SER A 240 2.11 10.00 -10.92
C SER A 240 3.11 10.65 -9.97
N LEU A 241 2.78 10.80 -8.68
CA LEU A 241 3.59 11.57 -7.75
C LEU A 241 4.90 10.86 -7.37
N TRP A 242 4.89 9.52 -7.36
CA TRP A 242 6.06 8.64 -7.16
C TRP A 242 5.86 7.30 -7.89
N PRO A 243 6.93 6.64 -8.35
CA PRO A 243 6.82 5.31 -8.97
C PRO A 243 6.65 4.23 -7.90
N ALA A 244 6.23 3.03 -8.31
CA ALA A 244 6.24 1.88 -7.42
C ALA A 244 7.66 1.55 -6.91
N PHE A 245 7.75 1.09 -5.66
CA PHE A 245 9.01 0.75 -5.01
C PHE A 245 8.82 -0.35 -3.94
N PHE A 246 9.93 -0.86 -3.41
CA PHE A 246 9.93 -1.89 -2.38
C PHE A 246 10.88 -1.53 -1.24
N VAL A 247 10.43 -1.71 0.00
CA VAL A 247 11.17 -1.33 1.20
C VAL A 247 11.48 -2.54 2.06
N ARG A 248 12.76 -2.63 2.41
CA ARG A 248 13.28 -3.56 3.39
C ARG A 248 12.94 -3.01 4.82
N ALA A 249 12.39 -3.77 5.77
CA ALA A 249 12.28 -3.71 7.23
C ALA A 249 13.46 -3.14 8.02
N ASP A 250 14.65 -3.00 7.46
CA ASP A 250 15.71 -2.16 8.04
C ASP A 250 15.61 -0.69 7.56
N GLY A 251 14.61 -0.39 6.74
CA GLY A 251 14.32 0.90 6.11
C GLY A 251 14.87 1.07 4.69
N ILE A 252 15.63 0.12 4.16
CA ILE A 252 16.33 0.29 2.88
C ILE A 252 15.38 0.08 1.69
N CYS A 253 15.30 1.06 0.79
CA CYS A 253 14.57 0.92 -0.47
C CYS A 253 15.38 0.07 -1.46
N LEU A 254 14.90 -1.12 -1.82
CA LEU A 254 15.60 -2.10 -2.66
C LEU A 254 15.55 -1.77 -4.16
N GLY A 255 14.63 -0.91 -4.56
CA GLY A 255 14.45 -0.53 -5.96
C GLY A 255 13.20 0.30 -6.15
N ARG A 256 13.12 0.97 -7.30
CA ARG A 256 11.97 1.74 -7.74
C ARG A 256 11.82 1.61 -9.24
N LEU A 257 10.58 1.60 -9.71
CA LEU A 257 10.32 1.67 -11.15
C LEU A 257 10.43 3.12 -11.66
N GLN A 258 10.23 3.31 -12.96
CA GLN A 258 10.17 4.63 -13.57
C GLN A 258 8.76 5.22 -13.45
N ARG A 259 8.65 6.52 -13.18
CA ARG A 259 7.35 7.21 -13.14
C ARG A 259 6.65 7.18 -14.49
N ASN A 260 5.33 7.27 -14.47
CA ASN A 260 4.47 7.39 -15.64
C ASN A 260 4.68 6.27 -16.68
N THR A 261 5.26 5.14 -16.26
CA THR A 261 5.67 4.04 -17.13
C THR A 261 5.18 2.73 -16.53
N PRO A 262 4.47 1.86 -17.25
CA PRO A 262 4.10 0.56 -16.72
C PRO A 262 5.34 -0.30 -16.48
N GLY A 263 5.32 -1.15 -15.46
CA GLY A 263 6.44 -2.04 -15.15
C GLY A 263 6.17 -2.98 -13.99
N VAL A 264 7.11 -3.90 -13.78
CA VAL A 264 7.11 -4.87 -12.68
C VAL A 264 8.47 -4.81 -11.98
N LEU A 265 8.47 -4.56 -10.68
CA LEU A 265 9.67 -4.62 -9.83
C LEU A 265 9.66 -5.92 -9.04
N LEU A 266 10.62 -6.79 -9.30
CA LEU A 266 10.77 -8.04 -8.56
C LEU A 266 11.63 -7.81 -7.31
N SER A 267 11.18 -8.33 -6.16
CA SER A 267 11.91 -8.25 -4.89
C SER A 267 11.75 -9.55 -4.12
N THR A 268 12.79 -9.95 -3.40
CA THR A 268 12.76 -11.16 -2.56
C THR A 268 12.65 -10.74 -1.10
N VAL A 269 11.63 -11.27 -0.43
CA VAL A 269 11.50 -11.27 1.02
C VAL A 269 12.20 -12.50 1.55
N ASP A 270 13.29 -12.33 2.27
CA ASP A 270 13.90 -13.39 3.07
C ASP A 270 13.72 -13.05 4.55
N THR A 271 12.88 -13.80 5.24
CA THR A 271 12.56 -13.54 6.66
C THR A 271 13.65 -14.01 7.61
N HIS A 272 14.67 -14.71 7.12
CA HIS A 272 15.84 -15.12 7.89
C HIS A 272 17.07 -14.24 7.63
N GLU A 273 16.98 -13.27 6.70
CA GLU A 273 18.08 -12.34 6.45
C GLU A 273 18.44 -11.58 7.73
N ALA A 274 19.71 -11.64 8.13
CA ALA A 274 20.20 -10.96 9.32
C ALA A 274 20.29 -9.45 9.06
N LEU A 275 19.23 -8.74 9.41
CA LEU A 275 19.08 -7.32 9.11
C LEU A 275 19.22 -6.45 10.33
N TYR A 276 19.68 -5.22 10.11
CA TYR A 276 19.86 -4.27 11.20
C TYR A 276 18.52 -3.92 11.82
N ASP A 277 18.43 -4.10 13.14
CA ASP A 277 17.24 -3.79 13.91
C ASP A 277 17.63 -3.30 15.31
N SER A 278 17.76 -1.98 15.45
CA SER A 278 18.03 -1.35 16.75
C SER A 278 16.85 -1.42 17.73
N THR A 279 15.67 -1.80 17.25
CA THR A 279 14.44 -1.82 18.06
C THR A 279 14.09 -3.22 18.56
N ALA A 280 14.72 -4.28 18.05
CA ALA A 280 14.45 -5.68 18.38
C ALA A 280 14.25 -5.94 19.88
N ALA A 281 15.19 -5.46 20.72
CA ALA A 281 15.18 -5.70 22.16
C ALA A 281 14.01 -5.03 22.90
N TRP A 282 13.42 -3.97 22.34
CA TRP A 282 12.46 -3.11 23.03
C TRP A 282 11.10 -3.02 22.34
N ARG A 283 10.99 -3.50 21.09
CA ARG A 283 9.78 -3.33 20.27
C ARG A 283 8.54 -3.94 20.92
N HIS A 284 8.62 -5.20 21.39
CA HIS A 284 7.50 -5.86 22.07
C HIS A 284 7.13 -5.14 23.37
N ARG A 285 8.13 -4.64 24.11
CA ARG A 285 7.91 -3.85 25.33
C ARG A 285 7.14 -2.56 25.03
N ALA A 286 7.58 -1.78 24.05
CA ALA A 286 6.89 -0.57 23.63
C ALA A 286 5.44 -0.85 23.19
N GLN A 287 5.19 -1.94 22.47
CA GLN A 287 3.84 -2.33 22.07
C GLN A 287 2.90 -2.71 23.21
N SER A 288 3.44 -3.20 24.31
CA SER A 288 2.69 -3.49 25.53
C SER A 288 2.39 -2.23 26.37
N GLY A 289 2.68 -1.03 25.86
CA GLY A 289 2.46 0.24 26.55
C GLY A 289 3.59 0.67 27.49
N HIS A 290 4.73 -0.03 27.47
CA HIS A 290 5.90 0.30 28.29
C HIS A 290 6.90 1.14 27.48
N PHE A 291 6.85 2.46 27.65
CA PHE A 291 7.63 3.43 26.85
C PHE A 291 8.99 3.82 27.47
N HIS A 292 9.70 2.84 28.02
CA HIS A 292 11.07 3.03 28.51
C HIS A 292 11.82 1.69 28.47
N SER A 293 13.14 1.76 28.33
CA SER A 293 14.03 0.62 28.55
C SER A 293 14.33 0.47 30.05
N GLY A 294 14.59 -0.76 30.50
CA GLY A 294 15.01 -1.04 31.88
C GLY A 294 13.97 -0.74 32.97
N THR A 295 14.47 -0.61 34.20
CA THR A 295 13.68 -0.35 35.41
C THR A 295 13.69 1.15 35.73
N VAL A 296 12.52 1.75 35.89
CA VAL A 296 12.41 3.16 36.33
C VAL A 296 12.81 3.28 37.79
N VAL A 297 13.46 4.40 38.14
CA VAL A 297 13.84 4.71 39.52
C VAL A 297 12.83 5.68 40.15
N SER A 298 12.51 5.45 41.42
CA SER A 298 11.70 6.37 42.21
C SER A 298 12.61 7.33 42.96
N ASP A 299 12.93 8.46 42.34
CA ASP A 299 13.81 9.49 42.90
C ASP A 299 13.09 10.86 42.91
N PRO A 300 13.11 11.63 44.02
CA PRO A 300 12.50 12.95 44.09
C PRO A 300 12.95 13.91 42.98
N ARG A 301 14.20 13.82 42.51
CA ARG A 301 14.75 14.62 41.40
C ARG A 301 14.24 14.15 40.03
N SER A 302 13.73 12.92 39.92
CA SER A 302 13.04 12.46 38.71
C SER A 302 11.59 12.99 38.65
N THR A 303 10.98 13.24 39.82
CA THR A 303 9.63 13.81 39.93
C THR A 303 9.63 15.33 39.92
N ASP A 304 10.60 15.97 40.55
CA ASP A 304 10.80 17.42 40.49
C ASP A 304 11.48 17.78 39.17
N ARG A 305 10.67 18.16 38.19
CA ARG A 305 11.12 18.57 36.85
C ARG A 305 11.35 20.07 36.73
N THR A 306 11.37 20.79 37.84
CA THR A 306 11.44 22.26 37.88
C THR A 306 12.65 22.80 38.65
N SER A 307 13.38 21.95 39.37
CA SER A 307 14.65 22.28 40.01
C SER A 307 15.84 21.55 39.36
N LEU A 308 17.07 21.99 39.67
CA LEU A 308 18.33 21.41 39.20
C LEU A 308 18.90 20.38 40.18
#